data_AF-A0A933M8C5-F1
#
_entry.id   AF-A0A933M8C5-F1
#
_cell.length_a   1.000
_cell.length_b   1.000
_cell.length_c   1.000
_cell.angle_alpha   90.00
_cell.angle_beta   90.00
_cell.angle_gamma   90.00
#
_symmetry.space_group_name_H-M   'P 1'
#
loop_
_entity.id
_entity.type
_entity.pdbx_description
1 polymer ?
#
loop_
_entity_poly.entity_id
_entity_poly.type
_entity_poly.pdbx_seq_one_letter_code
_entity_poly.pdbx_strand_id
1 'polypeptide(L)'
;MYQTLTVSDMLYQKLQTTAHNGGFENLEEFIQKLIEVWQAQTEELHRRQEQVRRIDEMRARLLKTYGEMQDSTELIRADRER
;
A
#
# COMPACT_ATOMS: atom_id res chain seq x y z
N MET A 1 0.34 -32.70 7.21
CA MET A 1 1.53 -32.88 6.34
C MET A 1 2.48 -31.78 6.71
N TYR A 2 3.67 -32.09 7.25
CA TYR A 2 4.62 -31.06 7.70
C TYR A 2 5.59 -30.75 6.58
N GLN A 3 5.78 -29.47 6.28
CA GLN A 3 6.80 -28.99 5.36
C GLN A 3 7.90 -28.33 6.19
N THR A 4 9.14 -28.72 5.94
CA THR A 4 10.31 -28.16 6.63
C THR A 4 10.96 -27.11 5.73
N LEU A 5 11.43 -26.03 6.34
CA LEU A 5 12.10 -24.94 5.64
C LEU A 5 13.47 -24.74 6.29
N THR A 6 14.52 -24.83 5.49
CA THR A 6 15.89 -24.64 5.97
C THR A 6 16.27 -23.17 5.84
N VAL A 7 16.70 -22.57 6.94
CA VAL A 7 17.18 -21.18 7.00
C VAL A 7 18.59 -21.16 7.59
N SER A 8 19.34 -20.08 7.36
CA SER A 8 20.63 -19.91 8.02
C SER A 8 20.44 -19.68 9.52
N ASP A 9 21.41 -20.11 10.33
CA ASP A 9 21.36 -19.93 11.79
C ASP A 9 21.21 -18.47 12.19
N MET A 10 21.90 -17.57 11.49
CA MET A 10 21.78 -16.13 11.71
C MET A 10 20.35 -15.62 11.46
N LEU A 11 19.69 -16.10 10.40
CA LEU A 11 18.31 -15.72 10.11
C LEU A 11 17.36 -16.29 11.16
N TYR A 12 17.55 -17.56 11.55
CA TYR A 12 16.75 -18.19 12.60
C TYR A 12 16.85 -17.42 13.93
N GLN A 13 18.06 -17.09 14.38
CA GLN A 13 18.30 -16.33 15.62
C GLN A 13 17.64 -14.95 15.57
N LYS A 14 17.75 -14.25 14.43
CA LYS A 14 17.12 -12.95 14.23
C LYS A 14 15.60 -13.05 14.30
N LEU A 15 15.02 -14.04 13.62
CA LEU A 15 13.58 -14.27 13.65
C LEU A 15 13.08 -14.62 15.04
N GLN A 16 13.79 -15.50 15.76
CA GLN A 16 13.44 -15.90 17.12
C GLN A 16 13.49 -14.72 18.09
N THR A 17 14.54 -13.88 18.01
CA THR A 17 14.66 -12.67 18.83
C THR A 17 13.55 -11.68 18.51
N THR A 18 13.23 -11.49 17.22
CA THR A 18 12.16 -10.58 16.79
C THR A 18 10.78 -11.07 17.24
N ALA A 19 10.52 -12.38 17.11
CA ALA A 19 9.30 -13.02 17.58
C ALA A 19 9.13 -12.83 19.10
N HIS A 20 10.18 -13.10 19.88
CA HIS A 20 10.15 -12.94 21.32
C HIS A 20 9.92 -11.48 21.75
N ASN A 21 10.62 -10.53 21.13
CA ASN A 21 10.42 -9.11 21.38
C ASN A 21 9.02 -8.62 20.97
N GLY A 22 8.41 -9.27 19.98
CA GLY A 22 7.03 -9.02 19.54
C GLY A 22 5.98 -9.69 20.41
N GLY A 23 6.36 -10.47 21.44
CA GLY A 23 5.45 -11.18 22.32
C GLY A 23 4.83 -12.45 21.74
N PHE A 24 5.40 -12.99 20.65
CA PHE A 24 4.92 -14.24 20.05
C PHE A 24 5.41 -15.45 20.83
N GLU A 25 4.54 -16.45 21.02
CA GLU A 25 4.85 -17.63 21.81
C GLU A 25 5.75 -18.62 21.04
N ASN A 26 5.66 -18.61 19.71
CA ASN A 26 6.49 -19.44 18.86
C ASN A 26 6.79 -18.76 17.51
N LEU A 27 7.81 -19.29 16.84
CA LEU A 27 8.30 -18.75 15.57
C LEU A 27 7.29 -18.94 14.42
N GLU A 28 6.48 -19.99 14.46
CA GLU A 28 5.50 -20.29 13.41
C GLU A 28 4.38 -19.25 13.41
N GLU A 29 3.84 -18.91 14.58
CA GLU A 29 2.86 -17.83 14.75
C GLU A 29 3.39 -16.49 14.26
N PHE A 30 4.65 -16.17 14.59
CA PHE A 30 5.29 -14.96 14.10
C PHE A 30 5.43 -14.94 12.57
N ILE A 31 5.85 -16.06 11.96
CA ILE A 31 5.97 -16.17 10.50
C ILE A 31 4.59 -16.03 9.85
N GLN A 32 3.55 -16.68 10.40
CA GLN A 32 2.18 -16.56 9.92
C GLN A 32 1.72 -15.10 9.95
N LYS A 33 1.99 -14.38 11.06
CA LYS A 33 1.63 -12.97 11.19
C LYS A 33 2.39 -12.09 10.19
N LEU A 34 3.68 -12.34 9.97
CA LEU A 34 4.48 -11.63 8.97
C LEU A 34 3.90 -11.81 7.57
N ILE A 35 3.47 -13.03 7.21
CA ILE A 35 2.86 -13.32 5.91
C ILE A 35 1.56 -12.53 5.75
N GLU A 36 0.68 -12.53 6.76
CA GLU A 36 -0.59 -11.78 6.73
C GLU A 36 -0.37 -10.28 6.55
N VAL A 37 0.57 -9.71 7.30
CA VAL A 37 0.90 -8.27 7.20
C VAL A 37 1.45 -7.94 5.82
N TRP A 38 2.36 -8.77 5.30
CA TRP A 38 2.94 -8.56 3.98
C TRP A 38 1.90 -8.67 2.86
N GLN A 39 0.98 -9.63 2.94
CA GLN A 39 -0.13 -9.78 2.00
C GLN A 39 -1.05 -8.55 2.04
N ALA A 40 -1.47 -8.12 3.23
CA ALA A 40 -2.32 -6.95 3.38
C ALA A 40 -1.67 -5.66 2.83
N GLN A 41 -0.37 -5.47 3.06
CA GLN A 41 0.37 -4.35 2.51
C GLN A 41 0.48 -4.40 0.99
N THR A 42 0.72 -5.58 0.44
CA THR A 42 0.81 -5.79 -1.01
C THR A 42 -0.52 -5.54 -1.69
N GLU A 43 -1.62 -6.04 -1.14
CA GLU A 43 -2.98 -5.78 -1.61
C GLU A 43 -3.32 -4.29 -1.56
N GLU A 44 -3.00 -3.61 -0.46
CA GLU A 44 -3.24 -2.18 -0.33
C GLU A 44 -2.44 -1.36 -1.35
N LEU A 45 -1.18 -1.73 -1.60
CA LEU A 45 -0.36 -1.09 -2.62
C LEU A 45 -0.99 -1.24 -4.01
N HIS A 46 -1.42 -2.46 -4.37
CA HIS A 46 -2.10 -2.71 -5.64
C HIS A 46 -3.41 -1.91 -5.77
N ARG A 47 -4.21 -1.84 -4.69
CA ARG A 47 -5.44 -1.04 -4.69
C ARG A 47 -5.16 0.44 -4.95
N ARG A 48 -4.12 1.00 -4.33
CA ARG A 48 -3.74 2.40 -4.55
C ARG A 48 -3.27 2.66 -5.97
N GLN A 49 -2.45 1.76 -6.52
CA GLN A 49 -1.99 1.88 -7.91
C GLN A 49 -3.14 1.83 -8.91
N GLU A 50 -4.12 0.95 -8.68
CA GLU A 50 -5.32 0.87 -9.51
C GLU A 50 -6.18 2.14 -9.40
N GLN A 51 -6.32 2.72 -8.21
CA GLN A 51 -7.03 4.00 -8.04
C GLN A 51 -6.35 5.14 -8.79
N VAL A 52 -5.02 5.26 -8.70
CA VAL A 52 -4.25 6.26 -9.46
C VAL A 52 -4.47 6.08 -10.95
N ARG A 53 -4.37 4.84 -11.45
CA ARG A 53 -4.63 4.53 -12.86
C ARG A 53 -6.03 4.97 -13.31
N ARG A 54 -7.06 4.72 -12.51
CA ARG A 54 -8.44 5.17 -12.83
C ARG A 54 -8.58 6.68 -12.87
N ILE A 55 -7.90 7.39 -11.95
CA ILE A 55 -7.88 8.86 -11.95
C ILE A 55 -7.21 9.38 -13.22
N ASP A 56 -6.08 8.79 -13.62
CA ASP A 56 -5.36 9.20 -14.83
C ASP A 56 -6.17 8.91 -16.08
N GLU A 57 -6.83 7.74 -16.16
CA GLU A 57 -7.75 7.42 -17.25
C GLU A 57 -8.93 8.41 -17.32
N MET A 58 -9.49 8.79 -16.18
CA MET A 58 -10.56 9.79 -16.11
C MET A 58 -10.07 11.17 -16.56
N ARG A 59 -8.90 11.62 -16.08
CA ARG A 59 -8.28 12.89 -16.48
C ARG A 59 -8.03 12.93 -17.98
N ALA A 60 -7.49 11.85 -18.55
CA ALA A 60 -7.27 11.74 -19.99
C ALA A 60 -8.58 11.83 -20.79
N ARG A 61 -9.66 11.20 -20.31
CA ARG A 61 -10.99 11.31 -20.94
C ARG A 61 -11.54 12.74 -20.87
N LEU A 62 -11.44 13.39 -19.72
CA LEU A 62 -11.89 14.77 -19.54
C LEU A 62 -11.10 15.72 -20.44
N LEU A 63 -9.77 15.62 -20.46
CA LEU A 63 -8.90 16.41 -21.33
C LEU A 63 -9.25 16.21 -22.81
N LYS A 64 -9.48 14.97 -23.24
CA LYS A 64 -9.90 14.67 -24.61
C LYS A 64 -11.27 15.29 -24.97
N THR A 65 -12.18 15.35 -24.01
CA THR A 65 -13.57 15.79 -24.24
C THR A 65 -13.69 17.31 -24.18
N TYR A 66 -13.01 17.95 -23.23
CA TYR A 66 -13.19 19.36 -22.90
C TYR A 66 -11.97 20.23 -23.20
N GLY A 67 -10.84 19.63 -23.59
CA GLY A 67 -9.56 20.35 -23.70
C GLY A 67 -8.96 20.67 -22.32
N GLU A 68 -7.94 21.53 -22.30
CA GLU A 68 -7.39 22.04 -21.05
C GLU A 68 -8.44 22.89 -20.31
N MET A 69 -8.82 22.46 -19.10
CA MET A 69 -9.64 23.26 -18.21
C MET A 69 -8.71 24.16 -17.39
N GLN A 70 -8.77 25.47 -17.62
CA GLN A 70 -8.01 26.44 -16.81
C GLN A 70 -8.52 26.47 -15.37
N ASP A 71 -7.60 26.71 -14.44
CA ASP A 71 -7.93 26.84 -13.02
C ASP A 71 -8.89 28.02 -12.82
N SER A 72 -10.04 27.73 -12.21
CA SER A 72 -11.11 28.71 -11.97
C SER A 72 -10.93 29.46 -10.65
N THR A 73 -9.84 29.25 -9.90
CA THR A 73 -9.59 29.93 -8.62
C THR A 73 -9.61 31.45 -8.74
N GLU A 74 -9.09 32.03 -9.83
CA GLU A 74 -9.15 33.49 -10.04
C GLU A 74 -10.58 33.99 -10.25
N LEU A 75 -11.41 33.24 -10.99
CA LEU A 75 -12.82 33.57 -11.22
C LEU A 75 -13.63 33.48 -9.92
N ILE A 76 -13.34 32.48 -9.08
CA ILE A 76 -14.01 32.30 -7.78
C ILE A 76 -13.61 33.38 -6.78
N ARG A 77 -12.34 33.85 -6.78
CA ARG A 77 -11.92 34.99 -5.96
C ARG A 77 -12.63 36.28 -6.39
N ALA A 78 -12.67 36.55 -7.70
CA ALA A 78 -13.32 37.74 -8.22
C ALA A 78 -14.83 37.79 -7.92
N ASP A 79 -15.52 36.65 -7.88
CA ASP A 79 -16.94 36.57 -7.50
C ASP A 79 -17.17 36.79 -6.00
N ARG A 80 -16.21 36.39 -5.15
CA ARG A 80 -16.27 36.60 -3.69
C ARG A 80 -16.00 38.04 -3.24
N GLU A 81 -15.36 38.84 -4.08
CA GLU A 81 -15.04 40.24 -3.82
C GLU A 81 -16.13 41.20 -4.33
N ARG A 82 -17.21 40.67 -4.93
CA ARG A 82 -18.45 41.40 -5.28
C ARG A 82 -19.48 41.37 -4.16
#